data_AF-A0A962ENV0-F1
#
_entry.id   AF-A0A962ENV0-F1
#
_cell.length_a   1.000
_cell.length_b   1.000
_cell.length_c   1.000
_cell.angle_alpha   90.00
_cell.angle_beta   90.00
_cell.angle_gamma   90.00
#
_symmetry.space_group_name_H-M   'P 1'
#
loop_
_entity.id
_entity.type
_entity.pdbx_description
1 polymer ?
#
loop_
_entity_poly.entity_id
_entity_poly.type
_entity_poly.pdbx_seq_one_letter_code
_entity_poly.pdbx_strand_id
1 'polypeptide(L)'
;MYSFTHLILTGLACGLLGLLIGIISTRSLNPQERENRDLEEHLQKTEEKLSDYQQEMAEHFKQTALLVNNLTSSYKDIYNHLTNDAIRLGNIDINNPAIINNPQLAIKAKLEAGQPIEPPKDYAPKKDPDAPGTLSENYGLDPGHIKHKPAEEK
;
A
#
# COMPACT_ATOMS: atom_id res chain seq x y z
N MET A 1 37.90 -96.98 7.18
CA MET A 1 38.49 -95.97 8.07
C MET A 1 38.46 -94.64 7.33
N TYR A 2 37.52 -93.75 7.63
CA TYR A 2 37.50 -92.42 7.02
C TYR A 2 38.65 -91.62 7.62
N SER A 3 39.62 -91.26 6.78
CA SER A 3 40.84 -90.59 7.21
C SER A 3 40.58 -89.10 7.42
N PHE A 4 41.39 -88.48 8.29
CA PHE A 4 41.35 -87.06 8.67
C PHE A 4 41.29 -86.10 7.46
N THR A 5 41.82 -86.52 6.30
CA THR A 5 41.77 -85.80 5.02
C THR A 5 40.37 -85.48 4.53
N HIS A 6 39.38 -86.37 4.73
CA HIS A 6 38.00 -86.09 4.29
C HIS A 6 37.31 -85.03 5.17
N LEU A 7 37.66 -84.97 6.45
CA LEU A 7 37.14 -83.96 7.38
C LEU A 7 37.66 -82.57 6.99
N ILE A 8 38.95 -82.47 6.63
CA ILE A 8 39.52 -81.21 6.13
C ILE A 8 38.86 -80.79 4.80
N LEU A 9 38.70 -81.71 3.85
CA LEU A 9 38.11 -81.42 2.53
C LEU A 9 36.66 -80.92 2.65
N THR A 10 35.86 -81.57 3.50
CA THR A 10 34.46 -81.19 3.73
C THR A 10 34.33 -79.86 4.46
N GLY A 11 35.21 -79.60 5.43
CA GLY A 11 35.29 -78.29 6.09
C GLY A 11 35.63 -77.15 5.13
N LEU A 12 36.59 -77.37 4.23
CA LEU A 12 37.00 -76.39 3.23
C LEU A 12 35.88 -76.14 2.19
N ALA A 13 35.23 -77.20 1.73
CA ALA A 13 34.09 -77.10 0.81
C ALA A 13 32.90 -76.35 1.44
N CYS A 14 32.59 -76.64 2.70
CA CYS A 14 31.52 -75.94 3.44
C CYS A 14 31.89 -74.48 3.70
N GLY A 15 33.15 -74.20 4.05
CA GLY A 15 33.64 -72.83 4.23
C GLY A 15 33.55 -71.99 2.95
N LEU A 16 33.92 -72.55 1.80
CA LEU A 16 33.79 -71.86 0.50
C LEU A 16 32.33 -71.58 0.13
N LEU A 17 31.44 -72.55 0.36
CA LEU A 17 30.00 -72.37 0.15
C LEU A 17 29.43 -71.31 1.10
N GLY A 18 29.82 -71.33 2.37
CA GLY A 18 29.43 -70.31 3.35
C GLY A 18 29.93 -68.91 2.99
N LEU A 19 31.15 -68.79 2.46
CA LEU A 19 31.70 -67.51 2.00
C LEU A 19 30.96 -66.96 0.78
N LEU A 20 30.66 -67.83 -0.20
CA LEU A 20 29.87 -67.45 -1.37
C LEU A 20 28.46 -66.97 -0.98
N ILE A 21 27.77 -67.73 -0.13
CA ILE A 21 26.44 -67.36 0.37
C ILE A 21 26.52 -66.09 1.22
N GLY A 22 27.54 -65.96 2.06
CA GLY A 22 27.78 -64.78 2.88
C GLY A 22 27.90 -63.51 2.04
N ILE A 23 28.76 -63.51 1.01
CA ILE A 23 28.94 -62.36 0.10
C ILE A 23 27.65 -62.01 -0.65
N ILE A 24 26.91 -63.02 -1.12
CA ILE A 24 25.64 -62.80 -1.83
C ILE A 24 24.60 -62.20 -0.86
N SER A 25 24.54 -62.70 0.37
CA SER A 25 23.64 -62.18 1.41
C SER A 25 23.98 -60.74 1.77
N THR A 26 25.25 -60.40 2.00
CA THR A 26 25.63 -59.02 2.38
C THR A 26 25.31 -58.02 1.28
N ARG A 27 25.49 -58.40 0.01
CA ARG A 27 25.12 -57.55 -1.13
C ARG A 27 23.61 -57.42 -1.30
N SER A 28 22.85 -58.48 -1.06
CA SER A 28 21.40 -58.45 -1.19
C SER A 28 20.71 -57.74 -0.01
N LEU A 29 21.37 -57.67 1.15
CA LEU A 29 20.84 -57.12 2.40
C LEU A 29 21.36 -55.71 2.72
N ASN A 30 21.89 -54.96 1.76
CA ASN A 30 22.18 -53.53 1.92
C ASN A 30 21.06 -52.63 1.30
N PRO A 31 19.78 -52.69 1.73
CA PRO A 31 18.78 -51.69 1.35
C PRO A 31 19.13 -50.31 1.91
N GLN A 32 19.97 -50.26 2.96
CA GLN A 32 20.40 -49.03 3.62
C GLN A 32 21.18 -48.09 2.69
N GLU A 33 21.95 -48.60 1.71
CA GLU A 33 22.60 -47.74 0.70
C GLU A 33 21.59 -47.09 -0.24
N ARG A 34 20.47 -47.77 -0.53
CA ARG A 34 19.40 -47.21 -1.37
C ARG A 34 18.61 -46.16 -0.60
N GLU A 35 18.25 -46.45 0.64
CA GLU A 35 17.56 -45.49 1.51
C GLU A 35 18.40 -44.23 1.75
N ASN A 36 19.71 -44.37 1.99
CA ASN A 36 20.61 -43.23 2.14
C ASN A 36 20.69 -42.38 0.87
N ARG A 37 20.75 -43.03 -0.31
CA ARG A 37 20.76 -42.31 -1.59
C ARG A 37 19.45 -41.59 -1.87
N ASP A 38 18.32 -42.23 -1.58
CA ASP A 38 17.01 -41.60 -1.75
C ASP A 38 16.86 -40.41 -0.80
N LEU A 39 17.37 -40.53 0.44
CA LEU A 39 17.37 -39.45 1.42
C LEU A 39 18.28 -38.29 1.00
N GLU A 40 19.47 -38.59 0.46
CA GLU A 40 20.39 -37.59 -0.11
C GLU A 40 19.74 -36.87 -1.30
N GLU A 41 19.07 -37.60 -2.19
CA GLU A 41 18.32 -37.02 -3.30
C GLU A 41 17.16 -36.13 -2.82
N HIS A 42 16.48 -36.52 -1.73
CA HIS A 42 15.41 -35.71 -1.12
C HIS A 42 15.96 -34.42 -0.50
N LEU A 43 17.13 -34.49 0.14
CA LEU A 43 17.80 -33.29 0.66
C LEU A 43 18.20 -32.36 -0.46
N GLN A 44 18.84 -32.88 -1.51
CA GLN A 44 19.27 -32.10 -2.66
C GLN A 44 18.09 -31.43 -3.37
N LYS A 45 16.99 -32.16 -3.60
CA LYS A 45 15.76 -31.60 -4.19
C LYS A 45 15.12 -30.54 -3.32
N THR A 46 15.16 -30.70 -1.99
CA THR A 46 14.62 -29.70 -1.06
C THR A 46 15.45 -28.43 -1.07
N GLU A 47 16.77 -28.56 -1.08
CA GLU A 47 17.70 -27.45 -1.14
C GLU A 47 17.58 -26.68 -2.45
N GLU A 48 17.47 -27.38 -3.58
CA GLU A 48 17.22 -26.79 -4.90
C GLU A 48 15.91 -25.99 -4.91
N LYS A 49 14.81 -26.57 -4.41
CA LYS A 49 13.53 -25.85 -4.29
C LYS A 49 13.59 -24.61 -3.41
N LEU A 50 14.37 -24.65 -2.33
CA LEU A 50 14.56 -23.48 -1.46
C LEU A 50 15.35 -22.39 -2.18
N SER A 51 16.40 -22.76 -2.91
CA SER A 51 17.17 -21.82 -3.73
C SER A 51 16.29 -21.16 -4.80
N ASP A 52 15.51 -21.96 -5.53
CA ASP A 52 14.59 -21.47 -6.56
C ASP A 52 13.55 -20.52 -5.97
N TYR A 53 12.95 -20.89 -4.84
CA TYR A 53 11.99 -20.04 -4.13
C TYR A 53 12.61 -18.71 -3.68
N GLN A 54 13.83 -18.75 -3.13
CA GLN A 54 14.55 -17.54 -2.72
C GLN A 54 14.84 -16.63 -3.93
N GLN A 55 15.20 -17.20 -5.07
CA GLN A 55 15.43 -16.46 -6.30
C GLN A 55 14.15 -15.83 -6.84
N GLU A 56 13.04 -16.58 -6.86
CA GLU A 56 11.73 -16.08 -7.28
C GLU A 56 11.25 -14.92 -6.37
N MET A 57 11.40 -15.08 -5.05
CA MET A 57 11.08 -14.01 -4.09
C MET A 57 11.95 -12.76 -4.32
N ALA A 58 13.25 -12.93 -4.58
CA ALA A 58 14.15 -11.81 -4.83
C ALA A 58 13.73 -11.02 -6.08
N GLU A 59 13.35 -11.70 -7.16
CA GLU A 59 12.87 -11.03 -8.38
C GLU A 59 11.52 -10.33 -8.14
N HIS A 60 10.61 -10.96 -7.38
CA HIS A 60 9.35 -10.32 -6.97
C HIS A 60 9.59 -9.05 -6.14
N PHE A 61 10.47 -9.08 -5.14
CA PHE A 61 10.78 -7.92 -4.32
C PHE A 61 11.43 -6.79 -5.13
N LYS A 62 12.27 -7.12 -6.11
CA LYS A 62 12.83 -6.14 -7.05
C LYS A 62 11.74 -5.49 -7.90
N GLN A 63 10.82 -6.28 -8.44
CA GLN A 63 9.69 -5.74 -9.21
C GLN A 63 8.77 -4.88 -8.33
N THR A 64 8.48 -5.31 -7.11
CA THR A 64 7.70 -4.54 -6.13
C THR A 64 8.40 -3.23 -5.77
N ALA A 65 9.72 -3.23 -5.55
CA ALA A 65 10.47 -2.02 -5.24
C ALA A 65 10.39 -1.00 -6.39
N LEU A 66 10.45 -1.45 -7.64
CA LEU A 66 10.23 -0.59 -8.81
C LEU A 66 8.82 0.00 -8.83
N LEU A 67 7.80 -0.83 -8.56
CA LEU A 67 6.40 -0.39 -8.54
C LEU A 67 6.13 0.62 -7.43
N VAL A 68 6.66 0.39 -6.23
CA VAL A 68 6.57 1.30 -5.08
C VAL A 68 7.26 2.63 -5.36
N ASN A 69 8.41 2.60 -6.05
CA ASN A 69 9.09 3.82 -6.46
C ASN A 69 8.24 4.63 -7.46
N ASN A 70 7.69 3.97 -8.49
CA ASN A 70 6.78 4.62 -9.44
C ASN A 70 5.57 5.23 -8.73
N LEU A 71 4.95 4.50 -7.81
CA LEU A 71 3.84 5.01 -6.99
C LEU A 71 4.26 6.24 -6.18
N THR A 72 5.43 6.20 -5.55
CA THR A 72 5.97 7.33 -4.77
C THR A 72 6.19 8.55 -5.66
N SER A 73 6.69 8.36 -6.89
CA SER A 73 6.84 9.44 -7.87
C SER A 73 5.48 10.04 -8.23
N SER A 74 4.51 9.21 -8.62
CA SER A 74 3.16 9.68 -8.98
C SER A 74 2.46 10.39 -7.81
N TYR A 75 2.66 9.93 -6.58
CA TYR A 75 2.16 10.63 -5.38
C TYR A 75 2.77 12.04 -5.24
N LYS A 76 4.09 12.17 -5.43
CA LYS A 76 4.76 13.48 -5.42
C LYS A 76 4.25 14.40 -6.51
N ASP A 77 4.00 13.86 -7.71
CA ASP A 77 3.49 14.65 -8.83
C ASP A 77 2.09 15.20 -8.53
N ILE A 78 1.20 14.37 -7.97
CA ILE A 78 -0.14 14.79 -7.53
C ILE A 78 -0.05 15.87 -6.44
N TYR A 79 0.82 15.67 -5.45
CA TYR A 79 1.04 16.64 -4.38
C TYR A 79 1.53 17.99 -4.92
N ASN A 80 2.49 17.97 -5.85
CA ASN A 80 3.01 19.16 -6.50
C ASN A 80 1.92 19.86 -7.32
N HIS A 81 1.10 19.11 -8.06
CA HIS A 81 -0.01 19.65 -8.82
C HIS A 81 -1.04 20.34 -7.91
N LEU A 82 -1.43 19.69 -6.81
CA LEU A 82 -2.36 20.26 -5.84
C LEU A 82 -1.81 21.54 -5.19
N THR A 83 -0.51 21.55 -4.86
CA THR A 83 0.15 22.72 -4.29
C THR A 83 0.17 23.87 -5.29
N ASN A 84 0.52 23.59 -6.55
CA ASN A 84 0.52 24.59 -7.62
C ASN A 84 -0.89 25.15 -7.87
N ASP A 85 -1.92 24.30 -7.90
CA ASP A 85 -3.31 24.73 -8.04
C ASP A 85 -3.78 25.56 -6.85
N ALA A 86 -3.44 25.17 -5.63
CA ALA A 86 -3.75 25.95 -4.44
C ALA A 86 -3.09 27.34 -4.47
N ILE A 87 -1.87 27.46 -5.00
CA ILE A 87 -1.19 28.75 -5.20
C ILE A 87 -1.93 29.59 -6.27
N ARG A 88 -2.25 28.99 -7.42
CA ARG A 88 -2.93 29.67 -8.53
C ARG A 88 -4.36 30.11 -8.16
N LEU A 89 -5.15 29.24 -7.54
CA LEU A 89 -6.54 29.50 -7.16
C LEU A 89 -6.66 30.34 -5.89
N GLY A 90 -5.71 30.20 -4.96
CA GLY A 90 -5.71 30.92 -3.67
C GLY A 90 -5.35 32.40 -3.77
N ASN A 91 -5.21 32.95 -4.99
CA ASN A 91 -4.76 34.32 -5.25
C ASN A 91 -3.52 34.65 -4.39
N ILE A 92 -2.58 33.71 -4.34
CA ILE A 92 -1.33 33.85 -3.61
C ILE A 92 -0.36 34.54 -4.57
N ASP A 93 0.09 35.75 -4.21
CA ASP A 93 0.97 36.56 -5.07
C ASP A 93 2.33 35.87 -5.23
N ILE A 94 2.54 35.27 -6.40
CA ILE A 94 3.70 34.44 -6.74
C ILE A 94 4.97 35.29 -6.90
N ASN A 95 4.83 36.62 -6.98
CA ASN A 95 5.97 37.54 -7.12
C ASN A 95 6.80 37.69 -5.83
N ASN A 96 6.33 37.15 -4.71
CA ASN A 96 7.08 37.14 -3.47
C ASN A 96 8.04 35.91 -3.44
N PRO A 97 9.38 36.12 -3.48
CA PRO A 97 10.36 35.03 -3.51
C PRO A 97 10.30 34.13 -2.27
N ALA A 98 9.71 34.58 -1.16
CA ALA A 98 9.48 33.74 0.02
C ALA A 98 8.47 32.61 -0.24
N ILE A 99 7.50 32.84 -1.14
CA ILE A 99 6.46 31.87 -1.52
C ILE A 99 7.03 30.80 -2.46
N ILE A 100 7.87 31.20 -3.42
CA ILE A 100 8.49 30.30 -4.41
C ILE A 100 9.45 29.32 -3.71
N ASN A 101 10.23 29.82 -2.75
CA ASN A 101 11.22 29.00 -2.06
C ASN A 101 10.61 28.11 -0.97
N ASN A 102 9.44 28.47 -0.42
CA ASN A 102 8.79 27.68 0.63
C ASN A 102 7.25 27.85 0.62
N PRO A 103 6.54 27.20 -0.33
CA PRO A 103 5.11 27.39 -0.52
C PRO A 103 4.26 26.93 0.68
N GLN A 104 4.78 26.02 1.51
CA GLN A 104 4.11 25.61 2.75
C GLN A 104 4.05 26.75 3.78
N LEU A 105 5.12 27.55 3.89
CA LEU A 105 5.19 28.66 4.84
C LEU A 105 4.26 29.81 4.44
N ALA A 106 4.11 30.03 3.13
CA ALA A 106 3.18 30.97 2.53
C ALA A 106 1.71 30.65 2.82
N ILE A 107 1.32 29.40 2.58
CA ILE A 107 -0.05 28.91 2.82
C ILE A 107 -0.35 28.98 4.32
N LYS A 108 0.59 28.55 5.17
CA LYS A 108 0.44 28.61 6.62
C LYS A 108 0.36 30.06 7.13
N ALA A 109 1.17 30.96 6.60
CA ALA A 109 1.12 32.39 6.93
C ALA A 109 -0.19 33.04 6.49
N LYS A 110 -0.77 32.68 5.34
CA LYS A 110 -2.06 33.22 4.89
C LYS A 110 -3.25 32.60 5.64
N LEU A 111 -3.13 31.34 6.06
CA LEU A 111 -4.11 30.64 6.89
C LEU A 111 -4.11 31.19 8.33
N GLU A 112 -2.94 31.51 8.89
CA GLU A 112 -2.80 32.14 10.21
C GLU A 112 -3.00 33.66 10.19
N ALA A 113 -2.79 34.33 9.05
CA ALA A 113 -3.12 35.74 8.85
C ALA A 113 -4.63 36.01 8.72
N GLY A 114 -5.46 35.00 9.02
CA GLY A 114 -6.89 35.09 9.34
C GLY A 114 -7.52 36.42 8.96
N GLN A 115 -7.84 36.60 7.68
CA GLN A 115 -8.88 37.57 7.36
C GLN A 115 -10.10 37.10 8.15
N PRO A 116 -10.67 37.93 9.04
CA PRO A 116 -11.83 37.51 9.81
C PRO A 116 -12.87 37.04 8.80
N ILE A 117 -13.27 35.77 8.92
CA ILE A 117 -14.33 35.20 8.10
C ILE A 117 -15.60 35.91 8.57
N GLU A 118 -15.89 37.07 8.01
CA GLU A 118 -17.12 37.79 8.31
C GLU A 118 -18.27 36.98 7.70
N PRO A 119 -19.28 36.59 8.49
CA PRO A 119 -20.44 35.90 7.96
C PRO A 119 -21.07 36.75 6.85
N PRO A 120 -21.66 36.12 5.81
CA PRO A 120 -22.30 36.85 4.73
C PRO A 120 -23.28 37.88 5.33
N LYS A 121 -23.09 39.14 4.94
CA LYS A 121 -23.89 40.27 5.43
C LYS A 121 -25.26 40.25 4.74
N ASP A 122 -26.06 39.24 5.08
CA ASP A 122 -27.41 39.01 4.53
C ASP A 122 -28.48 39.91 5.18
N TYR A 123 -28.09 40.91 5.97
CA TYR A 123 -29.01 41.89 6.55
C TYR A 123 -28.88 43.21 5.81
N ALA A 124 -29.88 43.54 4.99
CA ALA A 124 -30.00 44.86 4.38
C ALA A 124 -30.01 45.92 5.50
N PRO A 125 -29.02 46.84 5.54
CA PRO A 125 -28.96 47.83 6.60
C PRO A 125 -30.13 48.81 6.47
N LYS A 126 -30.77 49.11 7.60
CA LYS A 126 -31.76 50.19 7.67
C LYS A 126 -31.07 51.50 7.29
N LYS A 127 -31.67 52.27 6.38
CA LYS A 127 -31.12 53.57 5.97
C LYS A 127 -31.16 54.60 7.11
N ASP A 128 -32.17 54.50 7.97
CA ASP A 128 -32.35 55.34 9.17
C ASP A 128 -32.72 54.46 10.39
N PRO A 129 -32.34 54.84 11.62
CA PRO A 129 -32.57 54.04 12.83
C PRO A 129 -34.06 53.74 13.10
N ASP A 130 -34.92 54.71 12.81
CA ASP A 130 -36.37 54.62 13.01
C ASP A 130 -37.11 54.09 11.77
N ALA A 131 -36.39 53.77 10.69
CA ALA A 131 -37.04 53.24 9.49
C ALA A 131 -37.52 51.79 9.71
N PRO A 132 -38.70 51.44 9.19
CA PRO A 132 -39.18 50.07 9.15
C PRO A 132 -38.16 49.18 8.43
N GLY A 133 -37.87 48.01 9.00
CA GLY A 133 -36.93 47.06 8.41
C GLY A 133 -37.51 46.41 7.15
N THR A 134 -36.69 45.81 6.30
CA THR A 134 -37.12 45.19 5.04
C THR A 134 -38.12 44.03 5.21
N LEU A 135 -38.29 43.53 6.44
CA LEU A 135 -39.24 42.48 6.80
C LEU A 135 -40.42 42.98 7.65
N SER A 136 -40.56 44.29 7.89
CA SER A 136 -41.70 44.80 8.64
C SER A 136 -42.93 44.97 7.76
N GLU A 137 -44.12 44.72 8.31
CA GLU A 137 -45.40 44.69 7.59
C GLU A 137 -45.78 46.03 6.93
N ASN A 138 -45.14 47.11 7.37
CA ASN A 138 -45.30 48.47 6.87
C ASN A 138 -44.17 48.92 5.91
N TYR A 139 -43.26 48.03 5.52
CA TYR A 139 -42.17 48.36 4.59
C TYR A 139 -42.74 48.72 3.21
N GLY A 140 -42.54 49.97 2.79
CA GLY A 140 -43.10 50.49 1.54
C GLY A 140 -44.53 51.01 1.61
N LEU A 141 -45.15 51.03 2.80
CA LEU A 141 -46.49 51.60 3.02
C LEU A 141 -46.35 52.93 3.76
N ASP A 142 -46.37 54.04 3.01
CA ASP A 142 -46.46 55.38 3.59
C ASP A 142 -47.95 55.76 3.81
N PRO A 143 -48.43 55.92 5.06
CA PRO A 143 -49.80 56.31 5.34
C PRO A 143 -50.16 57.71 4.78
N GLY A 144 -49.19 58.53 4.38
CA GLY A 144 -49.42 59.81 3.70
C GLY A 144 -49.81 59.72 2.23
N HIS A 145 -49.68 58.54 1.60
CA HIS A 145 -49.85 58.39 0.14
C HIS A 145 -51.16 57.72 -0.31
N ILE A 146 -52.04 57.33 0.61
CA ILE A 146 -53.37 56.80 0.25
C ILE A 146 -54.31 57.98 -0.08
N LYS A 147 -54.21 58.50 -1.31
CA LYS A 147 -55.28 59.33 -1.88
C LYS A 147 -56.49 58.42 -2.11
N HIS A 148 -57.44 58.44 -1.19
CA HIS A 148 -58.76 57.85 -1.41
C HIS A 148 -59.40 58.58 -2.60
N LYS A 149 -59.42 57.96 -3.78
CA LYS A 149 -60.25 58.44 -4.91
C LYS A 149 -61.69 58.03 -4.57
N PRO A 150 -62.62 58.96 -4.31
CA PRO A 150 -64.02 58.59 -4.12
C PRO A 150 -64.54 57.97 -5.42
N ALA A 151 -65.28 56.88 -5.28
CA ALA A 151 -65.93 56.19 -6.39
C ALA A 151 -66.94 57.15 -7.04
N GLU A 152 -66.90 57.23 -8.38
CA GLU A 152 -67.99 57.81 -9.16
C GLU A 152 -69.21 56.88 -9.06
N GLU A 153 -70.34 57.37 -8.56
CA GLU A 153 -71.63 56.74 -8.81
C GLU A 153 -72.75 57.80 -8.88
N LYS A 154 -73.23 57.99 -10.12
CA LYS A 154 -74.50 58.57 -10.63
C LYS A 154 -75.10 59.85 -10.02
#